data_AF-A0A345P8T2-F1
#
_entry.id   AF-A0A345P8T2-F1
#
_cell.length_a   1.000
_cell.length_b   1.000
_cell.length_c   1.000
_cell.angle_alpha   90.00
_cell.angle_beta   90.00
_cell.angle_gamma   90.00
#
_symmetry.space_group_name_H-M   'P 1'
#
loop_
_entity.id
_entity.type
_entity.pdbx_description
1 polymer ?
#
loop_
_entity_poly.entity_id
_entity_poly.type
_entity_poly.pdbx_seq_one_letter_code
_entity_poly.pdbx_strand_id
1 'polypeptide(L)'
;MNYILEKTNQVPYFTNMRITLDALGILAAEYDWYVSDIEMNHFTADFNQDDKWILGEDLQHFLANHDVQFIWAVFSALPKGFRPIVKDSPHADGNSSYWGRELIQPQLAEAEFEIVCWDSSATILIGVPDEAIIKFSRLYPDVKPLQSS
;
A
#
# COMPACT_ATOMS: atom_id res chain seq x y z
N MET A 1 -4.62 13.99 -3.20
CA MET A 1 -3.49 14.04 -4.16
C MET A 1 -2.71 12.75 -4.00
N ASN A 2 -2.10 12.22 -5.07
CA ASN A 2 -1.36 10.94 -4.99
C ASN A 2 0.14 11.19 -4.96
N TYR A 3 0.86 10.34 -4.25
CA TYR A 3 2.28 10.52 -3.94
C TYR A 3 3.06 9.25 -4.24
N ILE A 4 4.37 9.42 -4.41
CA ILE A 4 5.30 8.33 -4.60
C ILE A 4 6.59 8.59 -3.82
N LEU A 5 7.07 7.55 -3.16
CA LEU A 5 8.44 7.49 -2.64
C LEU A 5 9.23 6.52 -3.51
N GLU A 6 10.25 7.04 -4.20
CA GLU A 6 11.14 6.27 -5.08
C GLU A 6 12.54 6.87 -5.04
N LYS A 7 13.56 6.11 -5.46
CA LYS A 7 14.93 6.61 -5.69
C LYS A 7 15.56 7.36 -4.49
N THR A 8 15.32 6.88 -3.28
CA THR A 8 15.91 7.43 -2.03
C THR A 8 16.61 6.36 -1.18
N ASN A 9 17.53 6.81 -0.32
CA ASN A 9 18.16 5.99 0.73
C ASN A 9 17.52 6.23 2.11
N GLN A 10 16.39 6.94 2.18
CA GLN A 10 15.70 7.27 3.44
C GLN A 10 14.99 6.08 4.09
N VAL A 11 14.79 4.99 3.33
CA VAL A 11 14.15 3.75 3.78
C VAL A 11 15.09 2.57 3.53
N PRO A 12 15.09 1.53 4.39
CA PRO A 12 15.92 0.34 4.18
C PRO A 12 15.52 -0.42 2.91
N TYR A 13 14.23 -0.40 2.59
CA TYR A 13 13.63 -0.79 1.33
C TYR A 13 12.24 -0.14 1.21
N PHE A 14 11.79 0.13 -0.01
CA PHE A 14 10.61 0.97 -0.26
C PHE A 14 9.32 0.32 0.20
N THR A 15 9.17 -0.99 -0.02
CA THR A 15 7.91 -1.70 0.14
C THR A 15 7.77 -2.43 1.48
N ASN A 16 8.31 -1.82 2.55
CA ASN A 16 8.08 -2.27 3.92
C ASN A 16 6.75 -1.68 4.44
N MET A 17 5.68 -2.47 4.40
CA MET A 17 4.36 -1.99 4.81
C MET A 17 4.27 -1.58 6.29
N ARG A 18 5.05 -2.17 7.19
CA ARG A 18 5.10 -1.73 8.59
C ARG A 18 5.64 -0.30 8.68
N ILE A 19 6.81 -0.06 8.10
CA ILE A 19 7.45 1.26 8.11
C ILE A 19 6.57 2.30 7.41
N THR A 20 5.96 1.94 6.27
CA THR A 20 5.07 2.83 5.54
C THR A 20 3.86 3.24 6.37
N LEU A 21 3.15 2.30 6.99
CA LEU A 21 1.99 2.60 7.84
C LEU A 21 2.38 3.41 9.08
N ASP A 22 3.50 3.06 9.73
CA ASP A 22 4.03 3.79 10.88
C ASP A 22 4.34 5.26 10.51
N ALA A 23 4.96 5.50 9.35
CA ALA A 23 5.31 6.83 8.87
C ALA A 23 4.09 7.67 8.45
N LEU A 24 3.06 7.02 7.91
CA LEU A 24 1.75 7.65 7.66
C LEU A 24 1.00 7.92 8.97
N GLY A 25 1.34 7.24 10.05
CA GLY A 25 0.62 7.27 11.31
C GLY A 25 -0.77 6.64 11.18
N ILE A 26 -0.87 5.56 10.40
CA ILE A 26 -2.08 4.78 10.15
C ILE A 26 -1.96 3.44 10.88
N LEU A 27 -2.99 3.06 11.63
CA LEU A 27 -3.06 1.74 12.24
C LEU A 27 -3.81 0.79 11.29
N ALA A 28 -3.18 -0.30 10.87
CA ALA A 28 -3.85 -1.29 10.02
C ALA A 28 -5.15 -1.80 10.65
N ALA A 29 -5.22 -1.92 11.97
CA ALA A 29 -6.41 -2.35 12.72
C ALA A 29 -7.64 -1.41 12.62
N GLU A 30 -7.49 -0.21 12.08
CA GLU A 30 -8.62 0.72 11.85
C GLU A 30 -9.43 0.38 10.58
N TYR A 31 -8.92 -0.53 9.74
CA TYR A 31 -9.47 -0.86 8.44
C TYR A 31 -9.64 -2.37 8.26
N ASP A 32 -10.45 -2.76 7.27
CA ASP A 32 -10.33 -4.05 6.62
C ASP A 32 -9.52 -3.90 5.34
N TRP A 33 -8.72 -4.92 4.99
CA TRP A 33 -7.80 -4.83 3.86
C TRP A 33 -8.13 -5.88 2.81
N TYR A 34 -8.24 -5.46 1.57
CA TYR A 34 -8.08 -6.37 0.44
C TYR A 34 -6.65 -6.21 -0.09
N VAL A 35 -5.89 -7.30 -0.04
CA VAL A 35 -4.51 -7.33 -0.52
C VAL A 35 -4.45 -8.22 -1.75
N SER A 36 -3.89 -7.70 -2.83
CA SER A 36 -3.83 -8.39 -4.12
C SER A 36 -2.50 -8.17 -4.83
N ASP A 37 -2.26 -8.96 -5.88
CA ASP A 37 -1.05 -8.94 -6.69
C ASP A 37 0.23 -9.15 -5.85
N ILE A 38 0.13 -10.13 -4.95
CA ILE A 38 1.07 -10.31 -3.84
C ILE A 38 2.30 -11.08 -4.33
N GLU A 39 3.43 -10.41 -4.40
CA GLU A 39 4.75 -11.02 -4.54
C GLU A 39 5.63 -10.58 -3.36
N MET A 40 6.27 -11.53 -2.68
CA MET A 40 7.07 -11.26 -1.48
C MET A 40 8.45 -11.91 -1.59
N ASN A 41 9.44 -11.33 -0.92
CA ASN A 41 10.80 -11.86 -0.88
C ASN A 41 10.93 -13.21 -0.15
N HIS A 42 9.99 -13.56 0.73
CA HIS A 42 9.92 -14.88 1.37
C HIS A 42 8.49 -15.25 1.74
N PHE A 43 8.20 -16.55 1.66
CA PHE A 43 6.90 -17.11 2.06
C PHE A 43 6.85 -17.33 3.56
N THR A 44 5.70 -16.99 4.16
CA THR A 44 5.38 -17.37 5.53
C THR A 44 4.16 -18.28 5.51
N ALA A 45 4.01 -19.16 6.51
CA ALA A 45 2.82 -20.01 6.60
C ALA A 45 1.53 -19.18 6.76
N ASP A 46 1.67 -17.97 7.32
CA ASP A 46 0.55 -17.08 7.66
C ASP A 46 0.13 -16.18 6.48
N PHE A 47 0.97 -16.08 5.44
CA PHE A 47 0.71 -15.20 4.30
C PHE A 47 1.12 -15.85 2.98
N ASN A 48 0.12 -16.38 2.25
CA ASN A 48 0.23 -16.80 0.86
C ASN A 48 0.16 -15.62 -0.13
N GLN A 49 0.47 -15.89 -1.40
CA GLN A 49 0.44 -14.93 -2.51
C GLN A 49 -0.95 -14.77 -3.15
N ASP A 50 -1.98 -15.44 -2.62
CA ASP A 50 -3.33 -15.32 -3.15
C ASP A 50 -3.97 -14.00 -2.73
N ASP A 51 -4.67 -13.36 -3.67
CA ASP A 51 -5.49 -12.18 -3.38
C ASP A 51 -6.53 -12.51 -2.31
N LYS A 52 -6.60 -11.69 -1.26
CA LYS A 52 -7.42 -12.04 -0.09
C LYS A 52 -7.85 -10.84 0.74
N TRP A 53 -8.94 -11.07 1.46
CA TRP A 53 -9.35 -10.24 2.59
C TRP A 53 -8.53 -10.55 3.83
N ILE A 54 -8.12 -9.50 4.54
CA ILE A 54 -7.38 -9.57 5.80
C ILE A 54 -8.03 -8.62 6.80
N LEU A 55 -8.27 -9.09 8.02
CA LEU A 55 -8.63 -8.21 9.14
C LEU A 55 -7.49 -7.23 9.42
N GLY A 56 -7.80 -5.98 9.73
CA GLY A 56 -6.79 -5.00 10.10
C GLY A 56 -5.92 -5.44 11.27
N GLU A 57 -6.50 -6.08 12.27
CA GLU A 57 -5.77 -6.63 13.42
C GLU A 57 -4.80 -7.73 13.02
N ASP A 58 -5.22 -8.63 12.12
CA ASP A 58 -4.38 -9.72 11.63
C ASP A 58 -3.23 -9.18 10.78
N LEU A 59 -3.51 -8.20 9.90
CA LEU A 59 -2.49 -7.52 9.12
C LEU A 59 -1.49 -6.79 10.04
N GLN A 60 -1.98 -6.07 11.05
CA GLN A 60 -1.13 -5.38 12.02
C GLN A 60 -0.25 -6.36 12.80
N HIS A 61 -0.83 -7.47 13.25
CA HIS A 61 -0.09 -8.53 13.94
C HIS A 61 0.96 -9.16 13.03
N PHE A 62 0.60 -9.47 11.79
CA PHE A 62 1.51 -10.04 10.80
C PHE A 62 2.71 -9.13 10.56
N LEU A 63 2.46 -7.85 10.26
CA LEU A 63 3.50 -6.84 9.99
C LEU A 63 4.39 -6.57 11.20
N ALA A 64 3.86 -6.69 12.42
CA ALA A 64 4.64 -6.51 13.65
C ALA A 64 5.62 -7.67 13.92
N ASN A 65 5.31 -8.88 13.44
CA ASN A 65 6.09 -10.08 13.73
C ASN A 65 6.96 -10.55 12.56
N HIS A 66 6.78 -9.98 11.37
CA HIS A 66 7.51 -10.38 10.16
C HIS A 66 8.12 -9.17 9.46
N ASP A 67 9.40 -9.27 9.11
CA ASP A 67 10.10 -8.25 8.32
C ASP A 67 9.97 -8.56 6.84
N VAL A 68 8.81 -8.24 6.26
CA VAL A 68 8.43 -8.61 4.89
C VAL A 68 8.73 -7.47 3.92
N GLN A 69 9.26 -7.83 2.76
CA GLN A 69 9.32 -6.96 1.59
C GLN A 69 8.31 -7.46 0.56
N PHE A 70 7.32 -6.63 0.25
CA PHE A 70 6.38 -6.89 -0.84
C PHE A 70 7.02 -6.39 -2.14
N ILE A 71 7.46 -7.28 -3.02
CA ILE A 71 8.00 -6.90 -4.34
C ILE A 71 6.89 -6.25 -5.16
N TRP A 72 5.72 -6.89 -5.16
CA TRP A 72 4.46 -6.37 -5.69
C TRP A 72 3.35 -6.58 -4.67
N ALA A 73 2.45 -5.61 -4.56
CA ALA A 73 1.18 -5.75 -3.85
C ALA A 73 0.36 -4.46 -3.99
N VAL A 74 -0.96 -4.59 -3.95
CA VAL A 74 -1.88 -3.47 -3.71
C VAL A 74 -2.58 -3.70 -2.38
N PHE A 75 -2.42 -2.76 -1.44
CA PHE A 75 -3.14 -2.75 -0.17
C PHE A 75 -4.29 -1.76 -0.27
N SER A 76 -5.51 -2.28 -0.44
CA SER A 76 -6.74 -1.48 -0.47
C SER A 76 -7.32 -1.39 0.93
N ALA A 77 -7.44 -0.18 1.47
CA ALA A 77 -8.01 0.07 2.79
C ALA A 77 -9.52 0.32 2.68
N LEU A 78 -10.32 -0.49 3.35
CA LEU A 78 -11.78 -0.37 3.36
C LEU A 78 -12.29 -0.11 4.78
N PRO A 79 -13.49 0.50 4.90
CA PRO A 79 -14.13 0.69 6.20
C PRO A 79 -14.21 -0.63 6.96
N LYS A 80 -13.92 -0.58 8.25
CA LYS A 80 -13.94 -1.76 9.12
C LYS A 80 -15.29 -2.48 9.08
N GLY A 81 -15.26 -3.80 8.84
CA GLY A 81 -16.47 -4.62 8.71
C GLY A 81 -17.15 -4.54 7.35
N PHE A 82 -16.55 -3.84 6.38
CA PHE A 82 -17.07 -3.74 5.01
C PHE A 82 -16.16 -4.50 4.03
N ARG A 83 -16.68 -5.61 3.50
CA ARG A 83 -15.96 -6.51 2.58
C ARG A 83 -16.83 -6.87 1.38
N PRO A 84 -16.90 -6.00 0.36
CA PRO A 84 -17.70 -6.26 -0.83
C PRO A 84 -17.12 -7.42 -1.64
N ILE A 85 -17.93 -7.92 -2.57
CA ILE A 85 -17.46 -8.88 -3.56
C ILE A 85 -16.51 -8.15 -4.51
N VAL A 86 -15.25 -8.59 -4.53
CA VAL A 86 -14.25 -8.11 -5.49
C VAL A 86 -14.47 -8.83 -6.82
N LYS A 87 -14.77 -8.07 -7.87
CA LYS A 87 -14.95 -8.60 -9.23
C LYS A 87 -13.64 -8.63 -10.01
N ASP A 88 -12.90 -7.54 -9.90
CA ASP A 88 -11.61 -7.34 -10.54
C ASP A 88 -10.60 -6.99 -9.44
N SER A 89 -9.61 -7.86 -9.22
CA SER A 89 -8.58 -7.63 -8.22
C SER A 89 -7.70 -6.45 -8.64
N PRO A 90 -7.38 -5.53 -7.70
CA PRO A 90 -6.36 -4.52 -7.93
C PRO A 90 -5.03 -5.16 -8.28
N HIS A 91 -4.26 -4.53 -9.17
CA HIS A 91 -2.92 -4.99 -9.51
C HIS A 91 -1.93 -3.83 -9.60
N ALA A 92 -0.68 -4.15 -9.27
CA ALA A 92 0.46 -3.27 -9.39
C ALA A 92 1.22 -3.58 -10.69
N ASP A 93 1.61 -4.83 -10.92
CA ASP A 93 2.44 -5.20 -12.07
C ASP A 93 1.75 -4.87 -13.41
N GLY A 94 2.48 -4.19 -14.29
CA GLY A 94 1.99 -3.80 -15.62
C GLY A 94 0.89 -2.73 -15.62
N ASN A 95 0.46 -2.21 -14.47
CA ASN A 95 -0.61 -1.23 -14.41
C ASN A 95 -0.13 0.17 -14.84
N SER A 96 -0.18 0.42 -16.15
CA SER A 96 0.25 1.69 -16.74
C SER A 96 -0.60 2.90 -16.33
N SER A 97 -1.76 2.70 -15.70
CA SER A 97 -2.65 3.79 -15.29
C SER A 97 -2.02 4.71 -14.25
N TYR A 98 -1.10 4.20 -13.41
CA TYR A 98 -0.38 5.00 -12.41
C TYR A 98 0.50 6.11 -13.01
N TRP A 99 0.90 5.94 -14.27
CA TRP A 99 1.74 6.89 -15.00
C TRP A 99 0.94 7.72 -16.01
N GLY A 100 -0.38 7.52 -16.05
CA GLY A 100 -1.30 8.27 -16.88
C GLY A 100 -1.48 9.70 -16.42
N ARG A 101 -2.10 10.53 -17.27
CA ARG A 101 -2.48 11.91 -16.93
C ARG A 101 -3.85 12.02 -16.26
N GLU A 102 -4.53 10.89 -16.09
CA GLU A 102 -5.87 10.84 -15.51
C GLU A 102 -5.81 10.94 -13.98
N LEU A 103 -6.94 11.28 -13.37
CA LEU A 103 -7.07 11.25 -11.92
C LEU A 103 -7.06 9.79 -11.46
N ILE A 104 -5.95 9.38 -10.84
CA ILE A 104 -5.83 8.05 -10.27
C ILE A 104 -6.61 8.00 -8.96
N GLN A 105 -7.50 7.03 -8.86
CA GLN A 105 -8.27 6.71 -7.67
C GLN A 105 -7.95 5.27 -7.26
N PRO A 106 -8.31 4.85 -6.03
CA PRO A 106 -8.25 3.44 -5.67
C PRO A 106 -8.95 2.58 -6.74
N GLN A 107 -8.35 1.43 -7.06
CA GLN A 107 -8.90 0.46 -8.02
C GLN A 107 -10.18 -0.18 -7.50
N LEU A 108 -10.29 -0.40 -6.18
CA LEU A 108 -11.57 -0.72 -5.56
C LEU A 108 -12.38 0.55 -5.29
N ALA A 109 -13.58 0.64 -5.86
CA ALA A 109 -14.42 1.83 -5.78
C ALA A 109 -14.78 2.24 -4.34
N GLU A 110 -14.85 1.26 -3.43
CA GLU A 110 -15.17 1.47 -2.03
C GLU A 110 -13.94 1.56 -1.11
N ALA A 111 -12.72 1.51 -1.65
CA ALA A 111 -11.52 1.74 -0.86
C ALA A 111 -11.36 3.23 -0.53
N GLU A 112 -11.03 3.51 0.73
CA GLU A 112 -10.76 4.88 1.19
C GLU A 112 -9.41 5.37 0.64
N PHE A 113 -8.44 4.47 0.55
CA PHE A 113 -7.12 4.72 -0.05
C PHE A 113 -6.44 3.40 -0.43
N GLU A 114 -5.36 3.51 -1.20
CA GLU A 114 -4.50 2.40 -1.59
C GLU A 114 -3.03 2.71 -1.34
N ILE A 115 -2.28 1.68 -0.94
CA ILE A 115 -0.82 1.69 -0.88
C ILE A 115 -0.31 0.61 -1.83
N VAL A 116 0.47 1.00 -2.83
CA VAL A 116 0.98 0.11 -3.87
C VAL A 116 2.46 -0.11 -3.66
N CYS A 117 2.85 -1.37 -3.55
CA CYS A 117 4.23 -1.82 -3.59
C CYS A 117 4.61 -2.07 -5.05
N TRP A 118 5.57 -1.31 -5.57
CA TRP A 118 5.97 -1.34 -6.98
C TRP A 118 7.39 -1.86 -7.11
N ASP A 119 7.56 -3.02 -7.75
CA ASP A 119 8.80 -3.74 -8.08
C ASP A 119 9.92 -3.76 -7.02
N SER A 120 9.57 -3.53 -5.75
CA SER A 120 10.45 -3.16 -4.63
C SER A 120 11.17 -1.80 -4.69
N SER A 121 11.09 -1.03 -5.79
CA SER A 121 11.80 0.25 -5.94
C SER A 121 10.98 1.49 -5.57
N ALA A 122 9.65 1.34 -5.41
CA ALA A 122 8.79 2.44 -5.05
C ALA A 122 7.59 2.04 -4.19
N THR A 123 7.05 3.02 -3.47
CA THR A 123 5.75 2.94 -2.82
C THR A 123 4.87 4.08 -3.31
N ILE A 124 3.71 3.73 -3.85
CA ILE A 124 2.74 4.69 -4.38
C ILE A 124 1.59 4.79 -3.37
N LEU A 125 1.19 6.03 -3.07
CA LEU A 125 0.15 6.37 -2.11
C LEU A 125 -1.02 7.01 -2.87
N ILE A 126 -2.15 6.32 -2.93
CA ILE A 126 -3.34 6.75 -3.67
C ILE A 126 -4.45 7.09 -2.68
N GLY A 127 -4.96 8.33 -2.73
CA GLY A 127 -6.11 8.74 -1.91
C GLY A 127 -5.88 8.80 -0.38
N VAL A 128 -4.64 8.59 0.09
CA VAL A 128 -4.30 8.63 1.53
C VAL A 128 -4.69 9.99 2.15
N PRO A 129 -5.20 10.04 3.40
CA PRO A 129 -5.58 11.28 4.06
C PRO A 129 -4.45 12.33 4.12
N ASP A 130 -4.80 13.60 3.93
CA ASP A 130 -3.83 14.71 3.88
C ASP A 130 -2.96 14.79 5.14
N GLU A 131 -3.52 14.54 6.32
CA GLU A 131 -2.77 14.54 7.58
C GLU A 131 -1.70 13.43 7.63
N ALA A 132 -2.00 12.26 7.07
CA ALA A 132 -1.06 11.14 7.00
C ALA A 132 0.06 11.45 6.00
N ILE A 133 -0.27 12.05 4.85
CA ILE A 133 0.74 12.52 3.89
C ILE A 133 1.65 13.58 4.51
N ILE A 134 1.12 14.53 5.28
CA ILE A 134 1.94 15.56 5.94
C ILE A 134 2.96 14.91 6.90
N LYS A 135 2.55 13.88 7.66
CA LYS A 135 3.47 13.13 8.54
C LYS A 135 4.53 12.40 7.72
N PHE A 136 4.10 11.70 6.67
CA PHE A 136 4.98 10.95 5.79
C PHE A 136 6.03 11.83 5.11
N SER A 137 5.63 12.98 4.54
CA SER A 137 6.54 13.94 3.89
C SER A 137 7.55 14.59 4.86
N ARG A 138 7.24 14.66 6.16
CA ARG A 138 8.21 15.14 7.16
C ARG A 138 9.30 14.12 7.44
N LEU A 139 8.95 12.83 7.42
CA LEU A 139 9.90 11.73 7.62
C LEU A 139 10.68 11.42 6.34
N TYR A 140 10.03 11.53 5.19
CA TYR A 140 10.59 11.23 3.88
C TYR A 140 10.44 12.44 2.94
N PRO A 141 11.34 13.44 3.03
CA PRO A 141 11.31 14.64 2.19
C PRO A 141 11.40 14.36 0.68
N ASP A 142 11.86 13.18 0.28
CA ASP A 142 11.98 12.80 -1.13
C ASP A 142 10.64 12.33 -1.72
N VAL A 143 9.60 12.16 -0.89
CA VAL A 143 8.25 11.88 -1.37
C VAL A 143 7.78 13.05 -2.24
N LYS A 144 7.22 12.72 -3.41
CA LYS A 144 6.78 13.72 -4.38
C LYS A 144 5.40 13.35 -4.93
N PRO A 145 4.68 14.31 -5.54
CA PRO A 145 3.45 13.99 -6.26
C PRO A 145 3.73 12.95 -7.35
N LEU A 146 2.86 11.94 -7.46
CA LEU A 146 3.02 10.84 -8.42
C LEU A 146 3.15 11.32 -9.88
N GLN A 147 2.44 12.40 -10.24
CA GLN A 147 2.49 13.00 -11.58
C GLN A 147 3.83 13.70 -11.91
N SER A 148 4.78 13.74 -10.97
CA SER A 148 6.12 14.31 -11.13
C SER A 148 7.21 13.22 -11.30
N SER A 149 6.80 11.98 -11.57
CA SER A 149 7.69 10.83 -11.81
C SER A 149 7.92 10.55 -13.28
#